data_AF-A0A9D5RN79-F1
#
_entry.id   AF-A0A9D5RN79-F1
#
_cell.length_a   1.000
_cell.length_b   1.000
_cell.length_c   1.000
_cell.angle_alpha   90.00
_cell.angle_beta   90.00
_cell.angle_gamma   90.00
#
_symmetry.space_group_name_H-M   'P 1'
#
loop_
_entity.id
_entity.type
_entity.pdbx_description
1 polymer ?
#
loop_
_entity_poly.entity_id
_entity_poly.type
_entity_poly.pdbx_seq_one_letter_code
_entity_poly.pdbx_strand_id
1 'polypeptide(L)' 'MQTLIIYDATGYIISQMSGDVREPVGIPFLWIEIPEGKRVVSVDPETGTPVYEDLPVPEIQQLKDQIDALNIAMAQMLGM' A
#
# COMPACT_ATOMS: atom_id res chain seq x y z
N MET A 1 -11.54 6.20 1.88
CA MET A 1 -11.19 7.55 1.36
C MET A 1 -10.88 7.40 -0.12
N GLN A 2 -11.57 8.15 -0.98
CA GLN A 2 -11.30 8.11 -2.42
C GLN A 2 -9.96 8.80 -2.74
N THR A 3 -9.17 8.13 -3.57
CA THR A 3 -7.88 8.58 -4.06
C THR A 3 -7.92 8.62 -5.58
N LEU A 4 -7.53 9.75 -6.15
CA LEU A 4 -7.34 9.95 -7.57
C LEU A 4 -5.94 9.45 -7.94
N ILE A 5 -5.88 8.51 -8.87
CA ILE A 5 -4.63 7.97 -9.43
C ILE A 5 -4.49 8.47 -10.85
N ILE A 6 -3.37 9.11 -11.16
CA ILE A 6 -2.99 9.51 -12.52
C ILE A 6 -1.87 8.59 -12.97
N TYR A 7 -2.01 8.01 -14.16
CA TYR A 7 -1.07 7.03 -14.68
C TYR A 7 -0.79 7.24 -16.17
N ASP A 8 0.34 6.72 -16.65
CA ASP A 8 0.70 6.77 -18.07
C ASP A 8 0.17 5.56 -18.86
N ALA A 9 0.47 5.52 -20.17
CA ALA A 9 0.04 4.44 -21.05
C ALA A 9 0.66 3.06 -20.73
N THR A 10 1.69 3.01 -19.88
CA THR A 10 2.30 1.76 -19.41
C THR A 10 1.69 1.27 -18.10
N GLY A 11 0.82 2.06 -17.48
CA GLY A 11 0.25 1.77 -16.17
C GLY A 11 1.07 2.30 -14.99
N TYR A 12 2.13 3.07 -15.27
CA TYR A 12 2.96 3.66 -14.23
C TYR A 12 2.24 4.84 -13.56
N ILE A 13 2.23 4.85 -12.23
CA ILE A 13 1.57 5.89 -11.46
C ILE A 13 2.43 7.16 -11.46
N ILE A 14 1.90 8.23 -12.03
CA ILE A 14 2.51 9.56 -12.06
C ILE A 14 2.16 10.32 -10.77
N SER A 15 0.91 10.20 -10.31
CA SER A 15 0.45 10.95 -9.15
C SER A 15 -0.68 10.24 -8.40
N GLN A 16 -0.72 10.43 -7.09
CA GLN A 16 -1.78 9.98 -6.20
C GLN A 16 -2.22 11.15 -5.33
N MET A 17 -3.52 11.43 -5.32
CA MET A 17 -4.08 12.56 -4.58
C MET A 17 -5.35 12.13 -3.84
N SER A 18 -5.56 12.65 -2.64
CA SER A 18 -6.76 12.39 -1.85
C SER A 18 -7.47 13.70 -1.52
N GLY A 19 -8.79 13.65 -1.39
CA GLY A 19 -9.62 14.80 -1.06
C GLY A 19 -10.30 15.42 -2.27
N ASP A 20 -10.65 16.71 -2.16
CA ASP A 20 -11.37 17.45 -3.20
C ASP A 20 -10.37 17.99 -4.24
N VAL A 21 -10.01 17.12 -5.19
CA VAL A 21 -9.07 17.42 -6.27
C VAL A 21 -9.78 17.39 -7.61
N ARG A 22 -9.36 18.29 -8.50
CA ARG A 22 -9.92 18.41 -9.84
C ARG A 22 -9.55 17.19 -10.70
N GLU A 23 -10.55 16.65 -11.41
CA GLU A 23 -10.33 15.60 -12.40
C GLU A 23 -9.47 16.08 -13.57
N PRO A 24 -8.45 15.30 -13.97
CA PRO A 24 -7.65 15.61 -15.13
C PRO A 24 -8.45 15.52 -16.43
N VAL A 25 -8.07 16.34 -17.42
CA VAL A 25 -8.66 16.29 -18.77
C VAL A 25 -7.56 15.91 -19.76
N GLY A 26 -7.79 14.84 -20.52
CA GLY A 26 -6.88 14.39 -21.57
C GLY A 26 -5.73 13.48 -21.11
N ILE A 27 -5.68 13.11 -19.83
CA ILE A 27 -4.74 12.09 -19.31
C ILE A 27 -5.49 10.98 -18.58
N PRO A 28 -5.02 9.72 -18.63
CA PRO A 28 -5.66 8.61 -17.92
C PRO A 28 -5.67 8.83 -16.42
N PHE A 29 -6.82 8.56 -15.79
CA PHE A 29 -6.98 8.62 -14.35
C PHE A 29 -8.02 7.62 -13.85
N LEU A 30 -7.96 7.29 -12.56
CA LEU A 30 -8.89 6.38 -11.90
C LEU A 30 -9.16 6.85 -10.47
N TRP A 31 -10.43 6.82 -10.06
CA TRP A 31 -10.82 6.96 -8.66
C TRP A 31 -10.91 5.59 -8.00
N ILE A 32 -10.15 5.38 -6.93
CA ILE A 32 -10.17 4.15 -6.14
C ILE A 32 -10.28 4.42 -4.66
N GLU A 33 -10.81 3.44 -3.94
CA GLU A 33 -10.57 3.31 -2.52
C GLU A 33 -9.45 2.29 -2.32
N ILE A 34 -8.36 2.74 -1.67
CA ILE A 34 -7.22 1.86 -1.38
C ILE A 34 -7.58 1.03 -0.14
N PRO A 35 -7.55 -0.31 -0.23
CA PRO A 35 -7.78 -1.18 0.92
C PRO A 35 -6.79 -0.91 2.04
N GLU A 36 -7.22 -1.08 3.29
CA GLU A 36 -6.35 -0.94 4.45
C GLU A 36 -5.15 -1.90 4.36
N GLY A 37 -3.97 -1.42 4.73
CA GLY A 37 -2.74 -2.22 4.70
C GLY A 37 -2.15 -2.42 3.30
N LYS A 38 -2.73 -1.83 2.24
CA LYS A 38 -2.22 -1.93 0.87
C LYS A 38 -1.78 -0.59 0.31
N ARG A 39 -0.94 -0.63 -0.72
CA ARG A 39 -0.65 0.51 -1.61
C ARG A 39 -0.85 0.11 -3.06
N VAL A 40 -1.25 1.08 -3.89
CA VAL A 40 -1.37 0.87 -5.34
C VAL A 40 -0.01 1.11 -5.99
N VAL A 41 0.40 0.20 -6.88
CA VAL A 41 1.73 0.20 -7.52
C VAL A 41 1.69 0.44 -9.01
N SER A 42 0.62 0.03 -9.65
CA SER A 42 0.37 0.26 -11.07
C SER A 42 -1.13 0.19 -11.34
N VAL A 43 -1.51 0.62 -12.54
CA VAL A 43 -2.84 0.42 -13.09
C VAL A 43 -2.68 -0.36 -14.39
N ASP A 44 -3.43 -1.42 -14.59
CA ASP A 44 -3.50 -2.07 -15.89
C ASP A 44 -4.13 -1.10 -16.91
N PRO A 45 -3.38 -0.62 -17.92
CA PRO A 45 -3.89 0.39 -18.85
C PRO A 45 -4.94 -0.17 -19.82
N GLU A 46 -5.04 -1.49 -20.00
CA GLU A 46 -6.04 -2.12 -20.87
C GLU A 46 -7.39 -2.25 -20.17
N THR A 47 -7.37 -2.61 -18.88
CA THR A 47 -8.58 -2.88 -18.10
C THR A 47 -8.98 -1.74 -17.16
N GLY A 48 -8.08 -0.79 -16.89
CA GLY A 48 -8.26 0.24 -15.87
C GLY A 48 -8.22 -0.31 -14.45
N THR A 49 -7.64 -1.50 -14.24
CA THR A 49 -7.66 -2.18 -12.95
C THR A 49 -6.42 -1.81 -12.10
N PRO A 50 -6.59 -1.33 -10.86
CA PRO A 50 -5.48 -1.05 -9.97
C PRO A 50 -4.81 -2.34 -9.49
N VAL A 51 -3.48 -2.37 -9.49
CA VAL A 51 -2.66 -3.44 -8.91
C VAL A 51 -2.19 -2.98 -7.53
N TYR A 52 -2.42 -3.81 -6.52
CA TYR A 52 -2.07 -3.52 -5.14
C TYR A 52 -0.98 -4.43 -4.63
N GLU A 53 -0.18 -3.90 -3.72
CA GLU A 53 0.73 -4.69 -2.89
C GLU A 53 0.54 -4.34 -1.42
N ASP A 54 0.99 -5.24 -0.54
CA ASP A 54 0.92 -5.02 0.90
C ASP A 54 1.93 -3.95 1.33
N LEU A 55 1.52 -3.10 2.27
CA LEU A 55 2.43 -2.12 2.86
C LEU A 55 3.56 -2.87 3.57
N PRO A 56 4.82 -2.43 3.39
CA PRO A 56 5.92 -3.03 4.11
C PRO A 56 5.68 -2.86 5.62
N VAL A 57 5.84 -3.96 6.36
CA VAL A 57 5.76 -3.93 7.81
C VAL A 57 6.78 -2.90 8.32
N PRO A 58 6.37 -1.91 9.13
CA PRO A 58 7.30 -0.92 9.65
C PRO A 58 8.45 -1.60 10.41
N GLU A 59 9.68 -1.14 10.23
CA GLU A 59 10.87 -1.72 10.87
C GLU A 59 10.72 -1.83 12.40
N ILE A 60 10.11 -0.82 13.03
CA ILE A 60 9.80 -0.84 14.47
C ILE A 60 8.91 -2.02 14.84
N GLN A 61 7.91 -2.35 14.00
CA GLN A 61 7.03 -3.49 14.26
C GLN A 61 7.81 -4.80 14.07
N GLN A 62 8.64 -4.90 13.03
CA GLN A 62 9.51 -6.06 12.82
C GLN A 62 10.46 -6.28 14.01
N LEU A 63 10.98 -5.20 14.62
CA LEU A 63 11.84 -5.26 15.80
C LEU A 63 11.07 -5.70 17.06
N LYS A 64 9.84 -5.19 17.25
CA LYS A 64 8.97 -5.64 18.35
C LYS A 64 8.66 -7.12 18.25
N ASP A 65 8.28 -7.60 17.06
CA ASP A 65 7.97 -9.01 16.81
C ASP A 65 9.19 -9.90 17.09
N GLN A 66 10.40 -9.43 16.75
CA GLN A 66 11.65 -10.13 17.09
C GLN A 66 11.92 -10.16 18.60
N ILE A 67 11.69 -9.06 19.32
CA ILE A 67 11.85 -9.00 20.78
C ILE A 67 10.84 -9.94 21.45
N ASP A 68 9.58 -9.95 21.00
CA ASP A 68 8.54 -10.82 21.54
C ASP A 68 8.87 -12.30 21.29
N ALA A 69 9.34 -12.64 20.09
CA ALA A 69 9.82 -13.99 19.78
C ALA A 69 11.00 -14.42 20.68
N LEU A 70 11.95 -13.51 20.92
CA LEU A 70 13.07 -13.74 21.84
C LEU A 70 12.60 -13.94 23.28
N ASN A 71 11.66 -13.12 23.76
CA ASN A 71 11.09 -13.22 25.10
C ASN A 71 10.35 -14.54 25.31
N ILE A 72 9.56 -14.97 24.32
CA ILE A 72 8.87 -16.26 24.34
C ILE A 72 9.88 -17.41 24.39
N ALA A 73 10.92 -17.37 23.56
CA ALA A 73 11.97 -18.39 23.57
C ALA A 73 12.73 -18.43 24.90
N MET A 74 13.03 -17.26 25.49
CA MET A 74 13.65 -17.17 26.81
C MET A 74 12.75 -17.72 27.92
N ALA A 75 11.45 -17.39 27.92
CA ALA A 75 10.50 -17.92 28.90
C ALA A 75 10.41 -19.45 28.83
N GLN A 76 10.32 -20.02 27.62
CA GLN A 76 10.30 -21.46 27.41
C GLN A 76 11.59 -22.14 27.90
N MET A 77 12.77 -21.54 27.65
CA MET A 77 14.04 -22.08 28.15
C MET A 77 14.14 -22.01 29.68
N LEU A 78 13.59 -20.96 30.30
CA LEU A 78 13.60 -20.77 31.75
C LEU A 78 12.50 -21.56 32.46
N GLY A 79 11.64 -22.28 31.72
CA GLY A 79 10.54 -23.06 32.28
C GLY A 79 9.46 -22.22 32.96
N MET A 80 9.31 -20.95 32.54
CA MET A 80 8.25 -20.03 32.98
C MET A 80 7.08 -19.99 31.99
#